data_AF-W4PGB2-F1
#
_entry.id   AF-W4PGB2-F1
#
_cell.length_a   1.000
_cell.length_b   1.000
_cell.length_c   1.000
_cell.angle_alpha   90.00
_cell.angle_beta   90.00
_cell.angle_gamma   90.00
#
_symmetry.space_group_name_H-M   'P 1'
#
loop_
_entity.id
_entity.type
_entity.pdbx_description
1 polymer ?
#
loop_
_entity_poly.entity_id
_entity_poly.type
_entity_poly.pdbx_seq_one_letter_code
_entity_poly.pdbx_strand_id
1 'polypeptide(L)'
;MSEPGAHVRGFNRHSIGICYEGGLDEQGRPADTRTRMQRLALADLLSILTYQYPDALIVGHNQVTADIRKACPCFDARKEYEYLQGSPR
;
A
#
# COMPACT_ATOMS: atom_id res chain seq x y z
N MET A 1 4.50 -16.77 -16.47
CA MET A 1 5.13 -15.44 -16.60
C MET A 1 4.37 -14.49 -15.70
N SER A 2 5.05 -13.74 -14.83
CA SER A 2 4.42 -12.64 -14.08
C SER A 2 4.51 -11.39 -14.95
N GLU A 3 3.38 -10.76 -15.25
CA GLU A 3 3.33 -9.53 -16.02
C GLU A 3 3.48 -8.31 -15.11
N PRO A 4 4.29 -7.29 -15.48
CA PRO A 4 4.41 -6.07 -14.71
C PRO A 4 3.08 -5.31 -14.64
N GLY A 5 2.72 -4.83 -13.45
CA GLY A 5 1.57 -3.95 -13.26
C GLY A 5 1.76 -2.53 -13.82
N ALA A 6 0.74 -1.69 -13.66
CA ALA A 6 0.74 -0.29 -14.10
C ALA A 6 0.26 0.65 -12.97
N HIS A 7 0.89 0.59 -11.80
CA HIS A 7 0.45 1.27 -10.58
C HIS A 7 1.33 2.45 -10.16
N VAL A 8 2.66 2.37 -10.32
CA VAL A 8 3.60 3.45 -9.96
C VAL A 8 4.66 3.59 -11.05
N ARG A 9 4.69 4.75 -11.70
CA ARG A 9 5.66 5.08 -12.76
C ARG A 9 7.10 4.89 -12.23
N GLY A 10 7.89 4.09 -12.93
CA GLY A 10 9.28 3.78 -12.56
C GLY A 10 9.45 2.60 -11.59
N PHE A 11 8.39 2.14 -10.94
CA PHE A 11 8.46 1.08 -9.92
C PHE A 11 7.63 -0.17 -10.25
N ASN A 12 6.83 -0.13 -11.32
CA ASN A 12 5.95 -1.22 -11.77
C ASN A 12 6.61 -2.62 -11.84
N ARG A 13 7.89 -2.71 -12.21
CA ARG A 13 8.60 -3.99 -12.39
C ARG A 13 9.08 -4.63 -11.09
N HIS A 14 9.15 -3.86 -10.01
CA HIS A 14 9.81 -4.24 -8.76
C HIS A 14 8.91 -4.02 -7.54
N SER A 15 7.60 -3.90 -7.75
CA SER A 15 6.64 -3.69 -6.67
C SER A 15 5.30 -4.34 -6.98
N ILE A 16 4.57 -4.69 -5.92
CA ILE A 16 3.19 -5.17 -5.98
C ILE A 16 2.29 -4.00 -5.63
N GLY A 17 1.37 -3.65 -6.54
CA GLY A 17 0.35 -2.63 -6.28
C GLY A 17 -0.88 -3.24 -5.64
N ILE A 18 -1.30 -2.72 -4.48
CA ILE A 18 -2.54 -3.13 -3.81
C ILE A 18 -3.46 -1.92 -3.74
N CYS A 19 -4.69 -2.07 -4.21
CA CYS A 19 -5.73 -1.04 -4.16
C CYS A 19 -6.80 -1.45 -3.15
N TYR A 20 -7.27 -0.50 -2.35
CA TYR A 20 -8.55 -0.63 -1.68
C TYR A 20 -9.57 0.25 -2.41
N GLU A 21 -10.81 -0.19 -2.48
CA GLU A 21 -11.89 0.59 -3.07
C GLU A 21 -12.30 1.76 -2.15
N GLY A 22 -12.31 2.97 -2.71
CA GLY A 22 -12.59 4.23 -1.99
C GLY A 22 -11.49 5.26 -2.16
N GLY A 23 -11.30 6.12 -1.16
CA GLY A 23 -10.24 7.12 -1.11
C GLY A 23 -10.72 8.57 -1.24
N LEU A 24 -12.02 8.80 -1.40
CA LEU A 24 -12.66 10.11 -1.49
C LEU A 24 -13.85 10.21 -0.52
N ASP A 25 -14.01 11.35 0.14
CA ASP A 25 -15.19 11.67 0.95
C ASP A 25 -16.41 12.05 0.08
N GLU A 26 -17.54 12.35 0.71
CA GLU A 26 -18.80 12.74 0.03
C GLU A 26 -18.66 14.02 -0.83
N GLN A 27 -17.63 14.83 -0.58
CA GLN A 27 -17.32 16.04 -1.35
C GLN A 27 -16.25 15.79 -2.42
N GLY A 28 -15.82 14.55 -2.62
CA GLY A 28 -14.80 14.18 -3.60
C GLY A 28 -13.38 14.55 -3.17
N ARG A 29 -13.13 14.82 -1.89
CA ARG A 29 -11.79 15.16 -1.37
C ARG A 29 -11.08 13.90 -0.90
N PRO A 30 -9.74 13.81 -1.05
CA PRO A 30 -8.98 12.64 -0.59
C PRO A 30 -9.20 12.35 0.90
N ALA A 31 -9.62 11.13 1.23
CA ALA A 31 -9.86 10.68 2.59
C ALA A 31 -9.62 9.16 2.70
N ASP A 32 -9.14 8.68 3.85
CA ASP A 32 -9.11 7.24 4.13
C ASP A 32 -10.54 6.76 4.41
N THR A 33 -11.15 6.12 3.42
CA THR A 33 -12.51 5.60 3.51
C THR A 33 -12.55 4.08 3.64
N ARG A 34 -11.43 3.44 4.00
CA ARG A 34 -11.40 1.99 4.16
C ARG A 34 -12.42 1.55 5.21
N THR A 35 -13.24 0.59 4.84
CA THR A 35 -14.08 -0.13 5.81
C THR A 35 -13.21 -0.93 6.78
N ARG A 36 -13.74 -1.23 7.97
CA ARG A 36 -13.07 -2.12 8.92
C ARG A 36 -12.65 -3.45 8.28
N MET A 37 -13.51 -4.02 7.44
CA MET A 37 -13.24 -5.28 6.75
C MET A 37 -12.11 -5.16 5.73
N GLN A 38 -12.05 -4.06 4.96
CA GLN A 38 -10.93 -3.80 4.05
C GLN A 38 -9.61 -3.64 4.82
N ARG A 39 -9.62 -2.99 5.99
CA ARG A 39 -8.40 -2.85 6.82
C ARG A 39 -7.87 -4.20 7.30
N LEU A 40 -8.76 -5.07 7.76
CA LEU A 40 -8.41 -6.43 8.19
C LEU A 40 -7.88 -7.26 7.01
N ALA A 41 -8.61 -7.31 5.89
CA ALA A 41 -8.20 -8.05 4.70
C ALA A 41 -6.86 -7.55 4.15
N LEU A 42 -6.62 -6.23 4.18
CA LEU A 42 -5.36 -5.64 3.77
C LEU A 42 -4.22 -6.04 4.72
N ALA A 43 -4.43 -6.02 6.04
CA ALA A 43 -3.43 -6.47 7.00
C ALA A 43 -3.08 -7.96 6.83
N ASP A 44 -4.08 -8.82 6.61
CA ASP A 44 -3.88 -10.25 6.36
C ASP A 44 -3.06 -10.49 5.09
N LEU A 45 -3.42 -9.83 3.99
CA LEU A 45 -2.68 -9.91 2.73
C LEU A 45 -1.24 -9.42 2.89
N LEU A 46 -1.03 -8.28 3.57
CA LEU A 46 0.31 -7.74 3.81
C LEU A 46 1.16 -8.68 4.66
N SER A 47 0.60 -9.32 5.68
CA SER A 47 1.30 -10.33 6.49
C SER A 47 1.82 -11.49 5.62
N ILE A 48 0.95 -12.02 4.74
CA ILE A 48 1.30 -13.08 3.80
C ILE A 48 2.40 -12.65 2.81
N LEU A 49 2.34 -11.39 2.33
CA LEU A 49 3.32 -10.86 1.38
C LEU A 49 4.67 -10.57 2.04
N THR A 50 4.70 -10.01 3.25
CA THR A 50 5.96 -9.82 3.99
C THR A 50 6.63 -11.16 4.27
N TYR A 51 5.87 -12.21 4.60
CA TYR A 51 6.44 -13.55 4.76
C TYR A 51 7.09 -14.08 3.47
N GLN A 52 6.45 -13.86 2.31
CA GLN A 52 6.98 -14.29 1.01
C GLN A 52 8.13 -13.42 0.49
N TYR A 53 8.11 -12.12 0.82
CA TYR A 53 9.05 -11.12 0.35
C TYR A 53 9.60 -10.33 1.56
N PRO A 54 10.48 -10.92 2.38
CA PRO A 54 10.89 -10.35 3.67
C PRO A 54 11.64 -9.02 3.56
N ASP A 55 12.28 -8.76 2.41
CA ASP A 55 12.99 -7.50 2.14
C ASP A 55 12.08 -6.42 1.52
N ALA A 56 10.80 -6.72 1.28
CA ALA A 56 9.86 -5.79 0.66
C ALA A 56 9.37 -4.74 1.66
N LEU A 57 9.41 -3.48 1.25
CA LEU A 57 8.92 -2.35 2.02
C LEU A 57 7.42 -2.13 1.77
N ILE A 58 6.64 -1.99 2.84
CA ILE A 58 5.25 -1.52 2.77
C ILE A 58 5.27 0.01 2.75
N VAL A 59 4.82 0.59 1.64
CA VAL A 59 4.76 2.04 1.45
C VAL A 59 3.46 2.45 0.76
N GLY A 60 2.97 3.64 1.08
CA GLY A 60 1.91 4.29 0.31
C GLY A 60 2.43 4.79 -1.03
N HIS A 61 1.56 4.96 -2.03
CA HIS A 61 1.94 5.53 -3.33
C HIS A 61 2.58 6.91 -3.17
N ASN A 62 2.04 7.74 -2.28
CA ASN A 62 2.58 9.05 -1.90
C ASN A 62 3.93 9.00 -1.16
N GLN A 63 4.39 7.82 -0.75
CA GLN A 63 5.62 7.61 0.01
C GLN A 63 6.71 6.93 -0.80
N VAL A 64 6.50 6.63 -2.08
CA VAL A 64 7.50 5.91 -2.90
C VAL A 64 8.72 6.79 -3.19
N THR A 65 8.52 8.05 -3.54
CA THR A 65 9.58 9.04 -3.77
C THR A 65 9.16 10.43 -3.30
N ALA A 66 10.13 11.31 -3.05
CA ALA A 66 9.87 12.66 -2.52
C ALA A 66 9.14 13.60 -3.51
N ASP A 67 9.18 13.28 -4.81
CA ASP A 67 8.53 14.04 -5.87
C ASP A 67 7.05 13.66 -6.07
N ILE A 68 6.57 12.56 -5.49
CA ILE A 68 5.17 12.18 -5.60
C ILE A 68 4.32 13.04 -4.66
N ARG A 69 3.46 13.88 -5.26
CA ARG A 69 2.51 14.76 -4.58
C ARG A 69 1.08 14.19 -4.50
N LYS A 70 0.91 12.89 -4.74
CA LYS A 70 -0.41 12.24 -4.73
C LYS A 70 -0.93 12.10 -3.30
N ALA A 71 -2.25 12.10 -3.13
CA ALA A 71 -2.87 11.81 -1.84
C ALA A 71 -2.92 10.30 -1.53
N CYS A 72 -3.04 9.46 -2.56
CA CYS A 72 -3.12 8.00 -2.44
C CYS A 72 -1.96 7.44 -1.58
N PRO A 73 -2.25 6.62 -0.54
CA PRO A 73 -3.50 5.93 -0.27
C PRO A 73 -4.44 6.65 0.71
N CYS A 74 -4.24 7.95 0.94
CA CYS A 74 -4.98 8.82 1.86
C CYS A 74 -4.75 8.53 3.36
N PHE A 75 -3.72 7.74 3.68
CA PHE A 75 -3.21 7.49 5.03
C PHE A 75 -1.70 7.21 5.00
N ASP A 76 -1.08 7.13 6.18
CA ASP A 76 0.35 6.79 6.33
C ASP A 76 0.54 5.27 6.44
N ALA A 77 0.84 4.62 5.32
CA ALA A 77 0.97 3.17 5.26
C ALA A 77 2.24 2.65 5.97
N ARG A 78 3.35 3.39 5.91
CA ARG A 78 4.59 3.01 6.63
C ARG A 78 4.33 2.95 8.13
N LYS A 79 3.71 3.99 8.68
CA LYS A 79 3.39 4.05 10.11
C LYS A 79 2.35 3.01 10.51
N GLU A 80 1.32 2.81 9.69
CA GLU A 80 0.24 1.87 10.03
C GLU A 80 0.72 0.41 10.06
N TYR A 81 1.63 0.03 9.17
CA TYR A 81 2.07 -1.37 9.01
C TYR A 81 3.50 -1.63 9.47
N GLU A 82 4.08 -0.72 10.26
CA GLU A 82 5.45 -0.85 10.79
C GLU A 82 5.65 -2.17 11.55
N TYR A 83 4.65 -2.63 12.28
CA TYR A 83 4.70 -3.89 13.04
C TYR A 83 4.80 -5.15 12.17
N LEU A 84 4.51 -5.06 10.86
CA LEU A 84 4.68 -6.15 9.90
C LEU A 84 6.07 -6.13 9.25
N GLN A 85 6.87 -5.09 9.48
CA GLN A 85 8.18 -4.92 8.87
C GLN A 85 9.28 -5.41 9.82
N GLY A 86 10.18 -6.26 9.35
CA GLY A 86 11.33 -6.74 10.13
C GLY A 86 11.04 -7.87 11.13
N SER A 87 9.88 -8.55 11.05
CA SER A 87 9.67 -9.77 11.83
C SER A 87 10.67 -10.86 11.41
N PRO A 88 11.51 -11.37 12.33
CA PRO A 88 12.42 -12.48 12.03
C PRO A 88 11.60 -13.75 11.71
N ARG A 89 12.14 -14.58 10.82
CA ARG A 89 11.56 -15.86 10.41
C ARG A 89 11.34 -16.81 11.58
#